data_AF-A0A7V6YF32-F1
#
_entry.id   AF-A0A7V6YF32-F1
#
_cell.length_a   1.000
_cell.length_b   1.000
_cell.length_c   1.000
_cell.angle_alpha   90.00
_cell.angle_beta   90.00
_cell.angle_gamma   90.00
#
_symmetry.space_group_name_H-M   'P 1'
#
loop_
_entity.id
_entity.type
_entity.pdbx_description
1 polymer ?
#
loop_
_entity_poly.entity_id
_entity_poly.type
_entity_poly.pdbx_seq_one_letter_code
_entity_poly.pdbx_strand_id
1 'polypeptide(L)'
;MQEFTHWIEVDLDALVYNFHFIKALLPDHLKILAVVKADAYGLGAGPVARLLEEEGVDMLGVTHLEEGILLRREGVTAPVLLFSPLLPQQAPAVARYQLTPTLDSPA
;
A
#
# COMPACT_ATOMS: atom_id res chain seq x y z
N MET A 1 -13.71 25.10 8.32
CA MET A 1 -13.49 24.35 7.06
C MET A 1 -12.31 25.04 6.37
N GLN A 2 -11.22 24.34 6.09
CA GLN A 2 -10.15 24.96 5.30
C GLN A 2 -10.66 25.11 3.86
N GLU A 3 -10.67 26.34 3.33
CA GLU A 3 -11.00 26.61 1.94
C GLU A 3 -9.78 26.31 1.08
N PHE A 4 -9.82 25.20 0.37
CA PHE A 4 -8.84 24.88 -0.67
C PHE A 4 -9.33 25.46 -2.00
N THR A 5 -8.43 26.08 -2.75
CA THR A 5 -8.74 26.62 -4.09
C THR A 5 -8.34 25.68 -5.22
N HIS A 6 -7.63 24.59 -4.91
CA HIS A 6 -7.14 23.59 -5.86
C HIS A 6 -7.29 22.20 -5.23
N TRP A 7 -7.68 21.22 -6.03
CA TRP A 7 -7.84 19.83 -5.60
C TRP A 7 -7.47 18.86 -6.73
N ILE A 8 -7.26 17.61 -6.35
CA ILE A 8 -7.19 16.47 -7.26
C ILE A 8 -8.46 15.66 -7.05
N GLU A 9 -9.17 15.39 -8.12
CA GLU A 9 -10.30 14.46 -8.11
C GLU A 9 -9.78 13.05 -8.44
N VAL A 10 -10.08 12.10 -7.57
CA VAL A 10 -9.68 10.70 -7.73
C VAL A 10 -10.93 9.87 -7.95
N ASP A 11 -11.05 9.29 -9.14
CA ASP A 11 -12.13 8.36 -9.48
C ASP A 11 -11.80 6.97 -8.91
N LEU A 12 -12.50 6.60 -7.83
CA LEU A 12 -12.34 5.31 -7.18
C LEU A 12 -12.94 4.16 -7.99
N ASP A 13 -14.01 4.41 -8.76
CA ASP A 13 -14.62 3.39 -9.62
C ASP A 13 -13.66 2.99 -10.74
N ALA A 14 -12.93 3.97 -11.30
CA ALA A 14 -11.86 3.70 -12.26
C ALA A 14 -10.72 2.86 -11.66
N LEU A 15 -10.40 3.07 -10.38
CA LEU A 15 -9.38 2.28 -9.67
C LEU A 15 -9.83 0.83 -9.48
N VAL A 16 -11.07 0.62 -9.05
CA VAL A 16 -11.68 -0.72 -8.91
C VAL A 16 -11.72 -1.42 -10.27
N TYR A 17 -12.17 -0.73 -11.31
CA TYR A 17 -12.19 -1.27 -12.68
C TYR A 17 -10.80 -1.73 -13.12
N ASN A 18 -9.77 -0.89 -12.94
CA ASN A 18 -8.40 -1.21 -13.34
C ASN A 18 -7.85 -2.43 -12.57
N PHE A 19 -8.13 -2.52 -11.27
CA PHE A 19 -7.72 -3.65 -10.45
C PHE A 19 -8.34 -4.96 -10.94
N HIS A 20 -9.65 -4.99 -11.16
CA HIS A 20 -10.34 -6.18 -11.67
C HIS A 20 -9.94 -6.53 -13.09
N PHE A 21 -9.67 -5.52 -13.93
CA PHE A 21 -9.15 -5.74 -15.28
C PHE A 21 -7.81 -6.47 -15.23
N ILE A 22 -6.87 -6.03 -14.40
CA ILE A 22 -5.58 -6.72 -14.23
C ILE A 22 -5.80 -8.13 -13.67
N LYS A 23 -6.64 -8.28 -12.64
CA LYS A 23 -6.93 -9.57 -12.01
C LYS A 23 -7.50 -10.59 -13.01
N ALA A 24 -8.40 -10.17 -13.90
CA ALA A 24 -8.99 -11.02 -14.93
C ALA A 24 -7.99 -11.49 -16.00
N LEU A 25 -6.85 -10.82 -16.17
CA LEU A 25 -5.79 -11.23 -17.09
C LEU A 25 -4.85 -12.29 -16.48
N LEU A 26 -4.92 -12.53 -15.17
CA LEU A 26 -4.04 -13.43 -14.45
C LEU A 26 -4.73 -14.76 -14.17
N PRO A 27 -4.00 -15.89 -14.18
CA PRO A 27 -4.50 -17.14 -13.60
C PRO A 27 -4.80 -16.98 -12.10
N ASP A 28 -5.85 -17.66 -11.62
CA ASP A 28 -6.35 -17.57 -10.22
C ASP A 28 -5.31 -17.84 -9.11
N HIS A 29 -4.21 -18.53 -9.44
CA HIS A 29 -3.17 -18.85 -8.46
C HIS A 29 -2.11 -17.73 -8.30
N LEU A 30 -2.09 -16.75 -9.21
CA LEU A 30 -1.18 -15.61 -9.12
C LEU A 30 -1.76 -14.55 -8.20
N LYS A 31 -0.89 -14.00 -7.36
CA LYS A 31 -1.24 -12.95 -6.40
C LYS A 31 -0.89 -11.58 -6.94
N ILE A 32 -1.64 -10.57 -6.51
CA ILE A 32 -1.40 -9.17 -6.87
C ILE A 32 -0.80 -8.43 -5.68
N LEU A 33 0.36 -7.82 -5.92
CA LEU A 33 0.93 -6.80 -5.05
C LEU A 33 0.62 -5.43 -5.64
N ALA A 34 -0.30 -4.68 -5.03
CA ALA A 34 -0.59 -3.32 -5.45
C ALA A 34 0.35 -2.32 -4.77
N VAL A 35 1.07 -1.55 -5.58
CA VAL A 35 2.05 -0.58 -5.07
C VAL A 35 1.36 0.73 -4.77
N VAL A 36 1.41 1.17 -3.50
CA VAL A 36 0.76 2.39 -2.99
C VAL A 36 1.75 3.36 -2.35
N LYS A 37 3.04 3.25 -2.71
CA LYS A 37 4.09 4.21 -2.30
C LYS A 37 3.81 5.64 -2.79
N ALA A 38 4.52 6.60 -2.22
CA ALA A 38 4.43 8.02 -2.51
C ALA A 38 2.97 8.51 -2.47
N ASP A 39 2.28 8.19 -1.38
CA ASP A 39 0.86 8.52 -1.17
C ASP A 39 -0.07 7.93 -2.27
N ALA A 40 0.12 6.65 -2.61
CA ALA A 40 -0.48 6.00 -3.76
C ALA A 40 -0.31 6.80 -5.06
N TYR A 41 0.94 7.21 -5.34
CA TYR A 41 1.27 8.06 -6.48
C TYR A 41 0.53 9.42 -6.48
N GLY A 42 0.26 9.98 -5.29
CA GLY A 42 -0.44 11.25 -5.08
C GLY A 42 -1.97 11.15 -5.12
N LEU A 43 -2.52 9.94 -5.06
CA LEU A 43 -3.96 9.68 -5.05
C LEU A 43 -4.55 9.59 -3.63
N GLY A 44 -3.70 9.54 -2.59
CA GLY A 44 -4.10 9.35 -1.21
C GLY A 44 -4.00 7.88 -0.79
N ALA A 45 -2.90 7.51 -0.13
CA ALA A 45 -2.57 6.12 0.19
C ALA A 45 -3.60 5.44 1.09
N GLY A 46 -4.14 6.13 2.10
CA GLY A 46 -5.12 5.55 3.03
C GLY A 46 -6.38 5.05 2.34
N PRO A 47 -7.16 5.94 1.67
CA PRO A 47 -8.35 5.56 0.93
C PRO A 47 -8.08 4.51 -0.16
N VAL A 48 -7.01 4.68 -0.94
CA VAL A 48 -6.64 3.75 -2.02
C VAL A 48 -6.31 2.36 -1.48
N ALA A 49 -5.50 2.27 -0.42
CA ALA A 49 -5.10 0.99 0.16
C ALA A 49 -6.29 0.22 0.76
N ARG A 50 -7.21 0.92 1.46
CA ARG A 50 -8.43 0.29 1.98
C ARG A 50 -9.33 -0.21 0.87
N LEU A 51 -9.54 0.59 -0.17
CA LEU A 51 -10.34 0.18 -1.31
C LEU A 51 -9.76 -1.08 -1.97
N LEU A 52 -8.46 -1.11 -2.23
CA LEU A 52 -7.80 -2.29 -2.80
C LEU A 52 -7.88 -3.52 -1.87
N GLU A 53 -7.83 -3.33 -0.56
CA GLU A 53 -8.06 -4.40 0.42
C GLU A 53 -9.48 -4.95 0.37
N GLU A 54 -10.49 -4.08 0.28
CA GLU A 54 -11.89 -4.46 0.13
C GLU A 54 -12.15 -5.23 -1.18
N GLU A 55 -11.47 -4.85 -2.27
CA GLU A 55 -11.52 -5.55 -3.56
C GLU A 55 -10.70 -6.85 -3.59
N GLY A 56 -9.99 -7.16 -2.50
CA GLY A 56 -9.28 -8.43 -2.32
C GLY A 56 -7.90 -8.46 -2.95
N VAL A 57 -7.10 -7.40 -2.78
CA VAL A 57 -5.66 -7.41 -3.06
C VAL A 57 -4.94 -8.38 -2.12
N ASP A 58 -3.94 -9.11 -2.62
CA ASP A 58 -3.18 -10.06 -1.80
C ASP A 58 -2.13 -9.39 -0.92
N MET A 59 -1.56 -8.28 -1.39
CA MET A 59 -0.48 -7.55 -0.72
C MET A 59 -0.40 -6.10 -1.21
N LEU A 60 0.09 -5.22 -0.34
CA LEU A 60 0.41 -3.84 -0.68
C LEU A 60 1.92 -3.61 -0.64
N GLY A 61 2.43 -2.68 -1.45
CA GLY A 61 3.84 -2.28 -1.47
C GLY A 61 4.04 -0.79 -1.21
N VAL A 62 4.93 -0.46 -0.28
CA VAL A 62 5.34 0.92 0.03
C VAL A 62 6.87 1.04 0.07
N THR A 63 7.41 2.25 0.00
CA THR A 63 8.86 2.47 0.00
C THR A 63 9.40 2.59 1.42
N HIS A 64 8.77 3.43 2.25
CA HIS A 64 9.29 3.83 3.56
C HIS A 64 8.44 3.26 4.71
N LEU A 65 9.07 3.13 5.88
CA LEU A 65 8.42 2.62 7.08
C LEU A 65 7.19 3.47 7.46
N GLU A 66 7.31 4.78 7.33
CA GLU A 66 6.27 5.75 7.69
C GLU A 66 5.00 5.55 6.87
N GLU A 67 5.14 5.18 5.59
CA GLU A 67 4.01 4.85 4.72
C GLU A 67 3.31 3.58 5.20
N GLY A 68 4.07 2.54 5.57
CA GLY A 68 3.50 1.31 6.14
C GLY A 68 2.78 1.56 7.47
N ILE A 69 3.34 2.41 8.33
CA ILE A 69 2.70 2.83 9.59
C ILE A 69 1.42 3.60 9.32
N LEU A 70 1.41 4.50 8.32
CA LEU A 70 0.22 5.24 7.90
C LEU A 70 -0.90 4.27 7.49
N LEU A 71 -0.61 3.28 6.64
CA LEU A 71 -1.60 2.28 6.22
C LEU A 71 -2.21 1.54 7.42
N ARG A 72 -1.38 1.13 8.39
CA ARG A 72 -1.86 0.47 9.61
C ARG A 72 -2.75 1.38 10.47
N ARG A 73 -2.47 2.68 10.53
CA ARG A 73 -3.32 3.66 11.23
C ARG A 73 -4.64 3.90 10.52
N GLU A 74 -4.66 3.78 9.20
CA GLU A 74 -5.87 3.86 8.38
C GLU A 74 -6.73 2.58 8.43
N GLY A 75 -6.27 1.55 9.14
CA GLY A 75 -7.01 0.31 9.37
C GLY A 75 -6.69 -0.82 8.40
N VAL A 76 -5.71 -0.65 7.50
CA VAL A 76 -5.31 -1.67 6.54
C VAL A 76 -4.74 -2.89 7.28
N THR A 77 -5.23 -4.08 6.96
CA THR A 77 -4.81 -5.35 7.57
C THR A 77 -4.01 -6.26 6.63
N ALA A 78 -4.11 -6.03 5.32
CA ALA A 78 -3.41 -6.77 4.27
C ALA A 78 -1.89 -6.77 4.53
N PRO A 79 -1.15 -7.80 4.08
CA PRO A 79 0.30 -7.78 4.12
C PRO A 79 0.86 -6.54 3.40
N VAL A 80 1.85 -5.87 4.01
CA VAL A 80 2.49 -4.67 3.43
C VAL A 80 3.99 -4.92 3.31
N LEU A 81 4.51 -4.88 2.09
CA LEU A 81 5.94 -4.99 1.78
C LEU A 81 6.60 -3.61 1.82
N LEU A 82 7.70 -3.51 2.57
CA LEU A 82 8.61 -2.36 2.51
C LEU A 82 9.69 -2.61 1.45
N PHE A 83 9.81 -1.74 0.46
CA PHE A 83 10.84 -1.88 -0.58
C PHE A 83 12.22 -1.40 -0.15
N SER A 84 12.30 -0.42 0.75
CA SER A 84 13.60 0.09 1.19
C SER A 84 14.31 -0.88 2.14
N PRO A 85 15.65 -0.89 2.14
CA PRO A 85 16.43 -1.55 3.18
C PRO A 85 16.06 -1.04 4.56
N LEU A 86 16.14 -1.93 5.53
CA LEU A 86 15.81 -1.62 6.92
C LEU A 86 17.06 -1.22 7.71
N LEU A 87 17.03 -0.06 8.37
CA LEU A 87 18.03 0.23 9.41
C LEU A 87 17.76 -0.65 10.63
N PRO A 88 18.79 -1.18 11.34
CA PRO A 88 18.56 -2.04 12.51
C PRO A 88 17.63 -1.42 13.56
N GLN A 89 17.67 -0.09 13.74
CA GLN A 89 16.83 0.64 14.69
C GLN A 89 15.34 0.65 14.29
N GLN A 90 15.01 0.40 13.03
CA GLN A 90 13.64 0.35 12.52
C GLN A 90 13.00 -1.04 12.70
N ALA A 91 13.78 -2.09 12.98
CA ALA A 91 13.27 -3.45 13.13
C ALA A 91 12.17 -3.61 14.20
N PRO A 92 12.27 -3.00 15.39
CA PRO A 92 11.18 -3.06 16.37
C PRO A 92 9.87 -2.44 15.86
N ALA A 93 9.95 -1.37 15.07
CA ALA A 93 8.77 -0.73 14.50
C ALA A 93 8.13 -1.60 13.40
N VAL A 94 8.94 -2.16 12.51
CA VAL A 94 8.47 -3.13 11.48
C VAL A 94 7.74 -4.30 12.12
N ALA A 95 8.30 -4.89 13.17
CA ALA A 95 7.67 -5.98 13.90
C ALA A 95 6.36 -5.54 14.57
N ARG A 96 6.37 -4.38 15.26
CA ARG A 96 5.19 -3.82 15.94
C ARG A 96 4.02 -3.56 14.98
N TYR A 97 4.32 -3.06 13.79
CA TYR A 97 3.31 -2.73 12.77
C TYR A 97 3.04 -3.87 11.78
N GLN A 98 3.62 -5.06 12.00
CA GLN A 98 3.43 -6.25 11.17
C GLN A 98 3.65 -5.95 9.68
N LEU A 99 4.78 -5.33 9.37
CA LEU A 99 5.21 -5.02 8.01
C LEU A 99 6.19 -6.11 7.54
N THR A 100 6.17 -6.42 6.25
CA THR A 100 7.10 -7.37 5.62
C THR A 100 8.36 -6.61 5.22
N PRO A 101 9.53 -6.89 5.82
CA PRO A 101 10.77 -6.20 5.48
C PRO A 101 11.40 -6.77 4.19
N THR A 102 12.07 -5.91 3.43
CA THR A 102 13.06 -6.33 2.43
C THR A 102 14.43 -6.47 3.10
N LEU A 103 15.13 -7.56 2.81
CA LEU A 103 16.52 -7.78 3.21
C LEU A 103 17.40 -7.60 1.98
N ASP A 104 18.37 -6.69 2.05
CA ASP A 104 19.27 -6.34 0.95
C ASP A 104 20.67 -6.96 1.09
N SER A 105 20.98 -7.51 2.26
CA SER A 105 22.25 -8.17 2.56
C SER A 105 22.07 -9.29 3.60
N PRO A 106 22.90 -10.35 3.55
CA PRO A 106 23.04 -11.27 4.67
C PRO A 106 23.77 -10.52 5.80
N ALA A 107 23.16 -10.49 6.99
CA ALA A 107 23.72 -9.87 8.19
C ALA A 107 25.05 -10.49 8.63
#